data_AF-A0A928TLT5-F1
#
_entry.id   AF-A0A928TLT5-F1
#
_cell.length_a   1.000
_cell.length_b   1.000
_cell.length_c   1.000
_cell.angle_alpha   90.00
_cell.angle_beta   90.00
_cell.angle_gamma   90.00
#
_symmetry.space_group_name_H-M   'P 1'
#
loop_
_entity.id
_entity.type
_entity.pdbx_description
1 polymer ?
#
loop_
_entity_poly.entity_id
_entity_poly.type
_entity_poly.pdbx_seq_one_letter_code
_entity_poly.pdbx_strand_id
1 'polypeptide(L)' 'MHGFLSSLNNEDGHAPILVGPLIGAVGAVLLGIGAGNDNGGLAVAGGVVLAAGLLAGAFIRHMTMDWEMYRRTGK' A
#
# COMPACT_ATOMS: atom_id res chain seq x y z
N MET A 1 26.75 -16.15 -9.87
CA MET A 1 26.49 -14.81 -9.30
C MET A 1 25.63 -13.92 -10.21
N HIS A 2 25.71 -14.04 -11.55
CA HIS A 2 24.89 -13.22 -12.47
C HIS A 2 23.36 -13.41 -12.34
N GLY A 3 22.89 -14.63 -12.07
CA GLY A 3 21.45 -14.95 -11.99
C GLY A 3 20.72 -14.44 -10.73
N PHE A 4 21.43 -14.28 -9.62
CA PHE A 4 20.85 -13.79 -8.35
C PHE A 4 20.67 -12.27 -8.37
N LEU A 5 21.63 -11.55 -8.95
CA LEU A 5 21.51 -10.11 -9.15
C LEU A 5 20.39 -9.78 -10.15
N SER A 6 20.16 -10.63 -11.17
CA SER A 6 19.04 -10.45 -12.09
C SER A 6 17.67 -10.79 -11.48
N SER A 7 17.57 -11.69 -10.49
CA SER A 7 16.29 -11.95 -9.81
C SER A 7 15.92 -10.80 -8.89
N LEU A 8 16.88 -10.27 -8.12
CA LEU A 8 16.67 -9.08 -7.29
C LEU A 8 16.20 -7.88 -8.14
N ASN A 9 16.87 -7.64 -9.27
CA ASN A 9 16.51 -6.56 -10.21
C ASN A 9 15.14 -6.78 -10.91
N ASN A 10 14.59 -7.99 -10.90
CA ASN A 10 13.24 -8.29 -11.38
C ASN A 10 12.16 -8.15 -10.29
N GLU A 11 12.54 -8.09 -9.00
CA GLU A 11 11.62 -8.00 -7.85
C GLU A 11 11.48 -6.58 -7.29
N ASP A 12 12.32 -5.64 -7.72
CA ASP A 12 12.37 -4.25 -7.21
C ASP A 12 11.06 -3.46 -7.39
N GLY A 13 10.11 -3.96 -8.21
CA GLY A 13 8.76 -3.39 -8.36
C GLY A 13 7.69 -3.98 -7.42
N HIS A 14 7.96 -5.09 -6.72
CA HIS A 14 6.95 -5.83 -5.95
C HIS A 14 6.77 -5.32 -4.52
N ALA A 15 7.85 -4.92 -3.85
CA ALA A 15 7.77 -4.44 -2.47
C ALA A 15 6.96 -3.13 -2.30
N PRO A 16 7.07 -2.11 -3.19
CA PRO A 16 6.36 -0.85 -3.02
C PRO A 16 4.83 -0.99 -2.99
N ILE A 17 4.28 -1.96 -3.72
CA ILE A 17 2.81 -2.13 -3.84
C ILE A 17 2.15 -2.54 -2.53
N LEU A 18 2.92 -3.13 -1.61
CA LEU A 18 2.45 -3.59 -0.31
C LEU A 18 2.50 -2.50 0.76
N VAL A 19 3.25 -1.41 0.53
CA VAL A 19 3.43 -0.34 1.52
C VAL A 19 2.09 0.30 1.90
N GLY A 20 1.27 0.68 0.91
CA GLY A 20 -0.05 1.26 1.14
C GLY A 20 -0.98 0.33 1.95
N PRO A 21 -1.21 -0.92 1.51
CA PRO A 21 -2.00 -1.89 2.26
C PRO A 21 -1.51 -2.15 3.69
N LEU A 22 -0.19 -2.21 3.93
CA LEU A 22 0.35 -2.40 5.28
C LEU A 22 0.03 -1.21 6.19
N ILE A 23 0.19 0.02 5.69
CA ILE A 23 -0.22 1.23 6.42
C ILE A 23 -1.74 1.18 6.68
N GLY A 24 -2.53 0.78 5.69
CA GLY A 24 -3.97 0.60 5.80
C GLY A 24 -4.34 -0.38 6.92
N ALA A 25 -3.67 -1.53 6.97
CA ALA A 25 -3.89 -2.55 7.99
C ALA A 25 -3.58 -2.03 9.40
N VAL A 26 -2.51 -1.27 9.58
CA VAL A 26 -2.21 -0.59 10.86
C VAL A 26 -3.36 0.34 11.25
N GLY A 27 -3.86 1.14 10.30
CA GLY A 27 -5.01 2.01 10.53
C GLY A 27 -6.28 1.25 10.93
N ALA A 28 -6.57 0.13 10.29
CA ALA A 28 -7.72 -0.71 10.63
C ALA A 28 -7.63 -1.28 12.05
N VAL A 29 -6.44 -1.71 12.48
CA VAL A 29 -6.20 -2.18 13.86
C VAL A 29 -6.42 -1.05 14.86
N LEU A 30 -5.84 0.14 14.61
CA LEU A 30 -6.03 1.30 15.48
C LEU A 30 -7.50 1.73 15.56
N LEU A 31 -8.20 1.70 14.43
CA LEU A 31 -9.63 2.01 14.36
C LEU A 31 -10.43 1.03 15.22
N GLY A 32 -10.17 -0.28 15.09
CA GLY A 32 -10.83 -1.32 15.88
C GLY A 32 -10.57 -1.19 17.38
N ILE A 33 -9.32 -0.93 17.77
CA ILE A 33 -8.95 -0.68 19.18
C ILE A 33 -9.65 0.58 19.71
N GLY A 34 -9.65 1.66 18.95
CA GLY A 34 -10.29 2.92 19.33
C GLY A 34 -11.80 2.76 19.50
N ALA A 35 -12.46 2.12 18.53
CA ALA A 35 -13.89 1.87 18.57
C ALA A 35 -14.29 0.90 19.69
N GLY A 36 -13.49 -0.13 19.96
CA GLY A 36 -13.78 -1.11 21.01
C GLY A 36 -13.57 -0.59 22.44
N ASN A 37 -12.79 0.48 22.61
CA ASN A 37 -12.45 1.06 23.92
C ASN A 37 -13.12 2.43 24.17
N ASP A 38 -14.15 2.81 23.39
CA ASP A 38 -14.79 4.13 23.43
C ASP A 38 -13.81 5.32 23.31
N ASN A 39 -12.65 5.09 22.72
CA ASN A 39 -11.65 6.12 22.49
C ASN A 39 -11.86 6.71 21.09
N GLY A 40 -12.77 7.67 21.00
CA GLY A 40 -13.14 8.33 19.74
C GLY A 40 -11.94 8.96 19.01
N GLY A 41 -10.98 9.51 19.75
CA GLY A 41 -9.76 10.08 19.16
C GLY A 41 -8.91 9.02 18.44
N LEU A 42 -8.70 7.88 19.09
CA LEU A 42 -7.96 6.76 18.50
C LEU A 42 -8.72 6.14 17.31
N ALA A 43 -10.05 6.04 17.40
CA ALA A 43 -10.88 5.54 16.31
C ALA A 43 -10.75 6.42 15.06
N VAL A 44 -10.86 7.75 15.23
CA VAL A 44 -10.69 8.71 14.12
C VAL A 44 -9.28 8.61 13.52
N ALA A 45 -8.24 8.61 14.36
CA ALA A 45 -6.86 8.49 13.88
C ALA A 45 -6.64 7.19 13.09
N GLY A 46 -7.14 6.07 13.59
CA GLY A 46 -7.07 4.78 12.88
C GLY A 46 -7.81 4.81 11.54
N GLY A 47 -9.01 5.40 11.51
CA GLY A 47 -9.78 5.56 10.27
C GLY A 47 -9.05 6.40 9.21
N VAL A 48 -8.39 7.49 9.63
CA VAL A 48 -7.58 8.33 8.72
C VAL A 48 -6.38 7.55 8.19
N VAL A 49 -5.64 6.85 9.04
CA VAL A 49 -4.49 6.03 8.61
C VAL A 49 -4.93 4.92 7.66
N LEU A 50 -6.08 4.28 7.93
CA LEU A 50 -6.67 3.29 7.05
C LEU A 50 -6.96 3.88 5.67
N ALA A 51 -7.68 5.00 5.61
CA ALA A 51 -8.02 5.68 4.36
C ALA A 51 -6.77 6.10 3.57
N ALA A 52 -5.77 6.66 4.26
CA ALA A 52 -4.50 7.04 3.64
C ALA A 52 -3.77 5.82 3.05
N GLY A 53 -3.72 4.70 3.77
CA GLY A 53 -3.11 3.47 3.28
C GLY A 53 -3.80 2.89 2.03
N LEU A 54 -5.15 2.90 2.02
CA LEU A 54 -5.93 2.47 0.86
C LEU A 54 -5.68 3.34 -0.37
N LEU A 55 -5.72 4.67 -0.19
CA LEU A 55 -5.48 5.64 -1.27
C LEU A 55 -4.05 5.54 -1.80
N ALA A 56 -3.05 5.47 -0.90
CA ALA A 56 -1.66 5.31 -1.28
C ALA A 56 -1.43 3.98 -2.03
N GLY A 57 -2.03 2.88 -1.56
CA GLY A 57 -1.93 1.58 -2.22
C GLY A 57 -2.52 1.58 -3.63
N ALA A 58 -3.70 2.19 -3.80
CA ALA A 58 -4.32 2.37 -5.11
C ALA A 58 -3.45 3.23 -6.03
N PHE A 59 -2.91 4.34 -5.52
CA PHE A 59 -2.05 5.24 -6.28
C PHE A 59 -0.74 4.57 -6.72
N ILE A 60 -0.05 3.87 -5.81
CA ILE A 60 1.18 3.14 -6.13
C ILE A 60 0.90 2.12 -7.22
N ARG A 61 -0.14 1.29 -7.05
CA ARG A 61 -0.55 0.32 -8.07
C ARG A 61 -0.80 0.97 -9.42
N HIS A 62 -1.53 2.09 -9.43
CA HIS A 62 -1.84 2.81 -10.66
C HIS A 62 -0.59 3.30 -11.39
N MET A 63 0.35 3.90 -10.66
CA MET A 63 1.57 4.44 -11.24
C MET A 63 2.59 3.37 -11.66
N THR A 64 2.67 2.24 -10.95
CA THR A 64 3.69 1.22 -11.19
C THR A 64 3.25 0.11 -12.12
N MET A 65 1.96 -0.26 -12.09
CA MET A 65 1.42 -1.34 -12.93
C MET A 65 0.58 -0.78 -14.07
N ASP A 66 -0.52 -0.09 -13.74
CA ASP A 66 -1.53 0.28 -14.75
C ASP A 66 -0.96 1.25 -15.79
N TRP A 67 -0.28 2.30 -15.33
CA TRP A 67 0.35 3.29 -16.21
C TRP A 67 1.47 2.67 -17.05
N GLU A 68 2.28 1.81 -16.44
CA GLU A 68 3.39 1.16 -17.13
C GLU A 68 2.90 0.18 -18.20
N MET A 69 1.81 -0.55 -17.93
CA MET A 69 1.14 -1.38 -18.93
C MET A 69 0.58 -0.53 -20.07
N TYR A 70 -0.20 0.52 -19.76
CA TYR A 70 -0.76 1.43 -20.77
C TYR A 70 0.33 2.02 -21.67
N ARG A 71 1.42 2.50 -21.09
CA ARG A 71 2.56 3.06 -21.83
C ARG A 71 3.23 2.06 -22.76
N ARG A 72 3.27 0.77 -22.39
CA ARG A 72 3.88 -0.30 -23.19
C ARG A 72 2.95 -0.82 -24.30
N THR A 73 1.64 -0.82 -24.07
CA THR A 73 0.65 -1.37 -25.00
C THR A 73 -0.04 -0.32 -25.86
N GLY A 74 0.08 0.97 -25.54
CA GLY A 74 -0.49 2.09 -26.30
C GLY A 74 0.20 2.39 -27.63
N LYS A 75 0.59 1.34 -28.37
CA LYS A 75 0.98 1.43 -29.79
C LYS A 75 -0.26 1.38 -30.67
#